data_AF-A0A432WCY8-F1
#
_entry.id   AF-A0A432WCY8-F1
#
_cell.length_a   1.000
_cell.length_b   1.000
_cell.length_c   1.000
_cell.angle_alpha   90.00
_cell.angle_beta   90.00
_cell.angle_gamma   90.00
#
_symmetry.space_group_name_H-M   'P 1'
#
loop_
_entity.id
_entity.type
_entity.pdbx_description
1 polymer ?
#
loop_
_entity_poly.entity_id
_entity_poly.type
_entity_poly.pdbx_seq_one_letter_code
_entity_poly.pdbx_strand_id
1 'polypeptide(L)'
;MMWYAVLAALLVVAVLILVWVRRQQSAAYSIQASNRTLYEARRRELEGERNEGTLSESDYDHALLELQKSFIAENDDDEKPVREEAANMWLPAGLLVALVLVLYFVVGDSWKLQRQADDAMLALPELSERILGNGSEQPSMEEVETFALGLRQRLDQQPDAGAWLLYGRVMMQMREIEQAIEAYERSLRLDPNRTATLITHAQALIMMGSDNDLARAAGNIRQVLDADAMNAEALGLLGVVAFERGDYAQAKQAWEITLQLLDSNDPRYAAIETSLAQVETRLSGDLVYLTVTVDISETLRNEMPPQANLFVFVRDPDGSRAPAAVIRQPVSDFPVTLTLTENDAMVDGHTLATIESWLVSARLTTAETIEIGPGVMEARPRLLETESGQQVNLTITEMH
;
A
#
# COMPACT_ATOMS: atom_id res chain seq x y z
N MET A 1 -5.73 -13.62 28.25
CA MET A 1 -6.78 -14.19 29.13
C MET A 1 -7.87 -13.18 29.54
N MET A 2 -7.57 -11.90 29.77
CA MET A 2 -8.51 -10.95 30.39
C MET A 2 -9.77 -10.64 29.55
N TRP A 3 -9.69 -10.63 28.22
CA TRP A 3 -10.81 -10.23 27.35
C TRP A 3 -11.87 -11.31 27.12
N TYR A 4 -11.50 -12.60 27.18
CA TYR A 4 -12.47 -13.70 27.17
C TYR A 4 -13.37 -13.67 28.41
N ALA A 5 -12.84 -13.22 29.55
CA ALA A 5 -13.64 -12.99 30.75
C ALA A 5 -14.62 -11.83 30.57
N VAL A 6 -14.23 -10.77 29.85
CA VAL A 6 -15.14 -9.64 29.54
C VAL A 6 -16.26 -10.06 28.59
N LEU A 7 -15.95 -10.79 27.51
CA LEU A 7 -16.97 -11.30 26.58
C LEU A 7 -17.91 -12.32 27.27
N ALA A 8 -17.37 -13.20 28.12
CA ALA A 8 -18.17 -14.12 28.91
C ALA A 8 -19.08 -13.37 29.91
N ALA A 9 -18.58 -12.34 30.57
CA ALA A 9 -19.36 -11.51 31.49
C ALA A 9 -20.51 -10.79 30.77
N LEU A 10 -20.26 -10.23 29.58
CA LEU A 10 -21.30 -9.58 28.76
C LEU A 10 -22.39 -10.57 28.33
N LEU A 11 -22.02 -11.81 27.97
CA LEU A 11 -22.98 -12.86 27.61
C LEU A 11 -23.84 -13.27 28.82
N VAL A 12 -23.23 -13.40 30.00
CA VAL A 12 -23.95 -13.69 31.26
C VAL A 12 -24.96 -12.57 31.57
N VAL A 13 -24.56 -11.31 31.44
CA VAL A 13 -25.47 -10.16 31.65
C VAL A 13 -26.64 -10.19 30.66
N ALA A 14 -26.39 -10.49 29.38
CA ALA A 14 -27.45 -10.60 28.38
C ALA A 14 -28.46 -11.73 28.72
N VAL A 15 -27.98 -12.89 29.17
CA VAL A 15 -28.83 -14.00 29.61
C VAL A 15 -29.65 -13.62 30.84
N LEU A 16 -29.04 -12.96 31.82
CA LEU A 16 -29.75 -12.50 33.03
C LEU A 16 -30.86 -11.50 32.69
N ILE A 17 -30.61 -10.58 31.76
CA ILE A 17 -31.63 -9.64 31.26
C ILE A 17 -32.78 -10.40 30.60
N LEU A 18 -32.49 -11.37 29.72
CA LEU A 18 -33.51 -12.20 29.08
C LEU A 18 -34.38 -12.98 30.09
N VAL A 19 -33.75 -13.57 31.11
CA VAL A 19 -34.46 -14.31 32.17
C VAL A 19 -35.33 -13.37 33.01
N TRP A 20 -34.82 -12.19 33.35
CA TRP A 20 -35.56 -11.18 34.12
C TRP A 20 -36.81 -10.68 33.38
N VAL A 21 -36.66 -10.34 32.09
CA VAL A 21 -37.80 -9.95 31.23
C VAL A 21 -38.85 -11.06 31.14
N ARG A 22 -38.42 -12.31 30.93
CA ARG A 22 -39.35 -13.46 30.85
C ARG A 22 -40.11 -13.67 32.17
N ARG A 23 -39.45 -13.46 33.31
CA ARG A 23 -40.10 -13.53 34.63
C ARG A 23 -41.15 -12.43 34.80
N GLN A 24 -40.84 -11.21 34.40
CA GLN A 24 -41.78 -10.09 34.49
C GLN A 24 -43.06 -10.34 33.68
N GLN A 25 -42.92 -10.89 32.46
CA GLN A 25 -44.08 -11.28 31.64
C GLN A 25 -44.94 -12.39 32.29
N SER A 26 -44.31 -13.38 32.92
CA SER A 26 -45.04 -14.46 33.61
C SER A 26 -45.80 -14.00 34.85
N ALA A 27 -45.30 -12.97 35.56
CA ALA A 27 -45.95 -12.42 36.75
C ALA A 27 -47.27 -11.72 36.39
N ALA A 28 -47.30 -10.97 35.28
CA ALA A 28 -48.51 -10.30 34.79
C ALA A 28 -49.64 -11.29 34.42
N TYR A 29 -49.29 -12.45 33.84
CA TYR A 29 -50.25 -13.49 33.47
C TYR A 29 -50.89 -14.19 34.69
N SER A 30 -50.22 -14.16 35.85
CA SER A 30 -50.64 -14.90 37.05
C SER A 30 -51.77 -14.24 37.84
N ILE A 31 -51.89 -12.91 37.80
CA ILE A 31 -52.90 -12.13 38.53
C ILE A 31 -54.29 -12.34 37.91
N GLN A 32 -54.40 -12.25 36.58
CA GLN A 32 -55.65 -12.48 35.84
C GLN A 32 -56.17 -13.92 36.00
N ALA A 33 -55.27 -14.91 36.03
CA ALA A 33 -55.64 -16.29 36.26
C ALA A 33 -56.19 -16.50 37.68
N SER A 34 -55.60 -15.85 38.68
CA SER A 34 -56.06 -15.92 40.08
C SER A 34 -57.46 -15.30 40.26
N ASN A 35 -57.70 -14.11 39.71
CA ASN A 35 -59.00 -13.43 39.82
C ASN A 35 -60.14 -14.26 39.20
N ARG A 36 -59.88 -14.90 38.07
CA ARG A 36 -60.84 -15.80 37.43
C ARG A 36 -61.19 -17.02 38.31
N THR A 37 -60.19 -17.62 38.96
CA THR A 37 -60.46 -18.79 39.82
C THR A 37 -61.31 -18.43 41.03
N LEU A 38 -61.11 -17.25 41.61
CA LEU A 38 -61.89 -16.75 42.73
C LEU A 38 -63.34 -16.47 42.35
N TYR A 39 -63.55 -15.85 41.18
CA TYR A 39 -64.89 -15.62 40.61
C TYR A 39 -65.66 -16.94 40.41
N GLU A 40 -65.02 -17.93 39.77
CA GLU A 40 -65.64 -19.24 39.51
C GLU A 40 -65.92 -20.03 40.81
N ALA A 41 -65.12 -19.84 41.86
CA ALA A 41 -65.37 -20.44 43.17
C ALA A 41 -66.57 -19.79 43.86
N ARG A 42 -66.63 -18.45 43.92
CA ARG A 42 -67.72 -17.72 44.57
C ARG A 42 -69.05 -17.91 43.86
N ARG A 43 -69.04 -18.01 42.53
CA ARG A 43 -70.24 -18.34 41.75
C ARG A 43 -70.80 -19.71 42.11
N ARG A 44 -69.93 -20.72 42.22
CA ARG A 44 -70.33 -22.09 42.60
C ARG A 44 -70.90 -22.15 44.02
N GLU A 45 -70.38 -21.34 44.92
CA GLU A 45 -70.90 -21.23 46.29
C GLU A 45 -72.33 -20.67 46.30
N LEU A 46 -72.57 -19.56 45.58
CA LEU A 46 -73.91 -18.98 45.44
C LEU A 46 -74.90 -19.96 44.78
N GLU A 47 -74.46 -20.70 43.76
CA GLU A 47 -75.26 -21.76 43.12
C GLU A 47 -75.62 -22.87 44.13
N GLY A 48 -74.70 -23.21 45.03
CA GLY A 48 -74.91 -24.17 46.12
C GLY A 48 -75.95 -23.70 47.14
N GLU A 49 -75.79 -22.48 47.65
CA GLU A 49 -76.72 -21.88 48.63
C GLU A 49 -78.15 -21.75 48.08
N ARG A 50 -78.27 -21.40 46.79
CA ARG A 50 -79.57 -21.39 46.11
C ARG A 50 -80.20 -22.78 46.04
N ASN A 51 -79.43 -23.79 45.66
CA ASN A 51 -79.92 -25.16 45.53
C ASN A 51 -80.29 -25.78 46.89
N GLU A 52 -79.64 -25.35 47.98
CA GLU A 52 -79.95 -25.73 49.36
C GLU A 52 -81.14 -24.97 49.95
N GLY A 53 -81.66 -23.98 49.22
CA GLY A 53 -82.83 -23.18 49.62
C GLY A 53 -82.52 -22.12 50.69
N THR A 54 -81.25 -21.86 50.98
CA THR A 54 -80.81 -20.83 51.93
C THR A 54 -80.76 -19.44 51.30
N LEU A 55 -80.71 -19.36 49.96
CA LEU A 55 -80.78 -18.13 49.19
C LEU A 55 -81.98 -18.16 48.23
N SER A 56 -82.78 -17.09 48.20
CA SER A 56 -83.92 -16.99 47.27
C SER A 56 -83.42 -16.76 45.84
N GLU A 57 -84.18 -17.17 44.81
CA GLU A 57 -83.80 -16.95 43.40
C GLU A 57 -83.56 -15.46 43.10
N SER A 58 -84.38 -14.56 43.66
CA SER A 58 -84.20 -13.11 43.47
C SER A 58 -82.91 -12.59 44.09
N ASP A 59 -82.55 -13.09 45.28
CA ASP A 59 -81.31 -12.67 45.95
C ASP A 59 -80.08 -13.26 45.27
N TYR A 60 -80.18 -14.47 44.74
CA TYR A 60 -79.15 -15.11 43.91
C TYR A 60 -78.85 -14.29 42.66
N ASP A 61 -79.88 -13.88 41.91
CA ASP A 61 -79.70 -13.07 40.70
C ASP A 61 -79.05 -11.72 40.99
N HIS A 62 -79.43 -11.09 42.12
CA HIS A 62 -78.80 -9.85 42.58
C HIS A 62 -77.33 -10.05 42.96
N ALA A 63 -77.01 -11.09 43.74
CA ALA A 63 -75.66 -11.40 44.15
C ALA A 63 -74.76 -11.78 42.97
N LEU A 64 -75.30 -12.51 41.98
CA LEU A 64 -74.58 -12.87 40.77
C LEU A 64 -74.26 -11.63 39.92
N LEU A 65 -75.22 -10.71 39.80
CA LEU A 65 -75.04 -9.47 39.04
C LEU A 65 -74.04 -8.53 39.72
N GLU A 66 -74.01 -8.49 41.06
CA GLU A 66 -73.01 -7.74 41.82
C GLU A 66 -71.61 -8.36 41.69
N LEU A 67 -71.50 -9.69 41.78
CA LEU A 67 -70.24 -10.43 41.56
C LEU A 67 -69.71 -10.23 40.13
N GLN A 68 -70.59 -10.20 39.13
CA GLN A 68 -70.20 -9.92 37.76
C GLN A 68 -69.72 -8.47 37.60
N LYS A 69 -70.39 -7.50 38.25
CA LYS A 69 -69.96 -6.11 38.24
C LYS A 69 -68.62 -5.92 38.94
N SER A 70 -68.38 -6.57 40.08
CA SER A 70 -67.10 -6.47 40.79
C SER A 70 -65.98 -7.12 39.97
N PHE A 71 -66.23 -8.27 39.35
CA PHE A 71 -65.24 -8.91 38.48
C PHE A 71 -64.90 -8.08 37.24
N ILE A 72 -65.90 -7.40 36.66
CA ILE A 72 -65.66 -6.45 35.56
C ILE A 72 -64.89 -5.24 36.11
N ALA A 73 -65.33 -4.59 37.19
CA ALA A 73 -64.68 -3.39 37.74
C ALA A 73 -63.22 -3.63 38.18
N GLU A 74 -62.95 -4.79 38.79
CA GLU A 74 -61.62 -5.20 39.25
C GLU A 74 -60.70 -5.63 38.08
N ASN A 75 -61.28 -5.91 36.90
CA ASN A 75 -60.55 -6.17 35.67
C ASN A 75 -60.60 -4.99 34.66
N ASP A 76 -61.46 -3.98 34.86
CA ASP A 76 -61.64 -2.78 34.01
C ASP A 76 -60.57 -1.71 34.31
N ASP A 77 -60.06 -1.66 35.55
CA ASP A 77 -58.92 -0.78 35.89
C ASP A 77 -57.63 -1.17 35.14
N ASP A 78 -57.61 -2.34 34.49
CA ASP A 78 -56.54 -2.82 33.58
C ASP A 78 -56.83 -2.57 32.08
N GLU A 79 -57.95 -1.91 31.71
CA GLU A 79 -58.24 -1.54 30.31
C GLU A 79 -57.51 -0.29 29.81
N LYS A 80 -56.40 0.08 30.46
CA LYS A 80 -55.29 0.61 29.66
C LYS A 80 -54.53 -0.61 29.17
N PRO A 81 -54.58 -0.98 27.88
CA PRO A 81 -53.52 -1.79 27.35
C PRO A 81 -52.25 -0.96 27.58
N VAL A 82 -51.54 -1.25 28.65
CA VAL A 82 -50.12 -0.99 28.76
C VAL A 82 -49.48 -1.97 27.77
N ARG A 83 -49.74 -1.74 26.47
CA ARG A 83 -48.67 -1.58 25.51
C ARG A 83 -47.83 -0.39 25.99
N GLU A 84 -47.19 -0.51 27.14
CA GLU A 84 -45.75 -0.29 27.08
C GLU A 84 -45.33 -1.35 26.08
N GLU A 85 -45.07 -0.91 24.84
CA GLU A 85 -44.21 -1.65 23.96
C GLU A 85 -43.08 -2.14 24.88
N ALA A 86 -43.07 -3.42 25.24
CA ALA A 86 -41.96 -3.98 25.98
C ALA A 86 -40.78 -3.76 25.04
N ALA A 87 -40.07 -2.64 25.20
CA ALA A 87 -39.36 -1.98 24.11
C ALA A 87 -38.43 -3.01 23.51
N ASN A 88 -38.81 -3.55 22.34
CA ASN A 88 -38.59 -4.94 21.94
C ASN A 88 -37.20 -5.46 22.35
N MET A 89 -37.03 -5.89 23.61
CA MET A 89 -35.70 -5.92 24.26
C MET A 89 -34.84 -7.07 23.75
N TRP A 90 -35.46 -7.96 22.98
CA TRP A 90 -34.85 -8.96 22.12
C TRP A 90 -33.98 -8.35 21.02
N LEU A 91 -34.34 -7.17 20.49
CA LEU A 91 -33.57 -6.46 19.49
C LEU A 91 -32.23 -5.93 20.06
N PRO A 92 -32.18 -5.14 21.16
CA PRO A 92 -30.92 -4.72 21.75
C PRO A 92 -30.13 -5.90 22.34
N ALA A 93 -30.79 -6.92 22.90
CA ALA A 93 -30.08 -8.13 23.37
C ALA A 93 -29.45 -8.92 22.21
N GLY A 94 -30.18 -9.10 21.11
CA GLY A 94 -29.67 -9.74 19.89
C GLY A 94 -28.54 -8.93 19.25
N LEU A 95 -28.67 -7.60 19.21
CA LEU A 95 -27.62 -6.69 18.74
C LEU A 95 -26.37 -6.76 19.62
N LEU A 96 -26.51 -6.88 20.94
CA LEU A 96 -25.38 -7.01 21.85
C LEU A 96 -24.65 -8.35 21.66
N VAL A 97 -25.38 -9.46 21.48
CA VAL A 97 -24.79 -10.77 21.17
C VAL A 97 -24.09 -10.73 19.80
N ALA A 98 -24.72 -10.13 18.79
CA ALA A 98 -24.11 -9.95 17.48
C ALA A 98 -22.83 -9.11 17.55
N LEU A 99 -22.83 -8.01 18.33
CA LEU A 99 -21.67 -7.17 18.56
C LEU A 99 -20.54 -7.95 19.26
N VAL A 100 -20.85 -8.76 20.26
CA VAL A 100 -19.89 -9.64 20.96
C VAL A 100 -19.28 -10.66 20.01
N LEU A 101 -20.08 -11.26 19.12
CA LEU A 101 -19.60 -12.20 18.11
C LEU A 101 -18.71 -11.51 17.08
N VAL A 102 -19.11 -10.33 16.58
CA VAL A 102 -18.30 -9.54 15.65
C VAL A 102 -16.98 -9.15 16.30
N LEU A 103 -16.99 -8.67 17.54
CA LEU A 103 -15.77 -8.36 18.28
C LEU A 103 -14.89 -9.59 18.49
N TYR A 104 -15.46 -10.76 18.76
CA TYR A 104 -14.70 -12.00 18.88
C TYR A 104 -14.00 -12.37 17.55
N PHE A 105 -14.67 -12.23 16.41
CA PHE A 105 -14.07 -12.53 15.10
C PHE A 105 -13.03 -11.48 14.68
N VAL A 106 -13.30 -10.19 14.91
CA VAL A 106 -12.39 -9.08 14.55
C VAL A 106 -11.16 -9.06 15.44
N VAL A 107 -11.32 -9.25 16.76
CA VAL A 107 -10.21 -9.24 17.72
C VAL A 107 -9.50 -10.59 17.80
N GLY A 108 -10.18 -11.70 17.49
CA GLY A 108 -9.61 -13.05 17.55
C GLY A 108 -8.39 -13.22 16.66
N ASP A 109 -8.36 -12.56 15.49
CA ASP A 109 -7.22 -12.62 14.58
C ASP A 109 -6.03 -11.80 15.07
N SER A 110 -6.29 -10.64 15.70
CA SER A 110 -5.24 -9.82 16.32
C SER A 110 -4.49 -10.55 17.44
N TRP A 111 -5.14 -11.50 18.13
CA TRP A 111 -4.48 -12.25 19.19
C TRP A 111 -3.54 -13.34 18.66
N LYS A 112 -3.85 -13.94 17.51
CA LYS A 112 -2.92 -14.88 16.87
C LYS A 112 -1.64 -14.17 16.46
N LEU A 113 -1.76 -12.98 15.87
CA LEU A 113 -0.63 -12.14 15.51
C LEU A 113 0.20 -11.73 16.72
N GLN A 114 -0.45 -11.31 17.82
CA GLN A 114 0.27 -10.98 19.06
C GLN A 114 1.02 -12.20 19.62
N ARG A 115 0.39 -13.38 19.65
CA ARG A 115 1.03 -14.60 20.12
C ARG A 115 2.21 -15.00 19.24
N GLN A 116 2.07 -14.89 17.92
CA GLN A 116 3.18 -15.13 16.99
C GLN A 116 4.35 -14.17 17.25
N ALA A 117 4.07 -12.89 17.51
CA ALA A 117 5.11 -11.92 17.85
C ALA A 117 5.78 -12.23 19.20
N ASP A 118 5.01 -12.64 20.20
CA ASP A 118 5.54 -13.04 21.51
C ASP A 118 6.41 -14.31 21.39
N ASP A 119 5.94 -15.32 20.64
CA ASP A 119 6.66 -16.57 20.37
C ASP A 119 7.95 -16.31 19.56
N ALA A 120 7.89 -15.43 18.57
CA ALA A 120 9.05 -14.98 17.79
C ALA A 120 10.10 -14.27 18.66
N MET A 121 9.66 -13.45 19.62
CA MET A 121 10.55 -12.77 20.55
C MET A 121 11.22 -13.74 21.53
N LEU A 122 10.55 -14.84 21.91
CA LEU A 122 11.13 -15.93 22.71
C LEU A 122 12.13 -16.78 21.92
N ALA A 123 11.86 -17.04 20.65
CA ALA A 123 12.73 -17.80 19.76
C ALA A 123 13.95 -16.99 19.28
N LEU A 124 13.93 -15.67 19.42
CA LEU A 124 14.94 -14.76 18.89
C LEU A 124 16.39 -15.14 19.26
N PRO A 125 16.75 -15.51 20.50
CA PRO A 125 18.14 -15.86 20.84
C PRO A 125 18.65 -17.10 20.08
N GLU A 126 17.83 -18.15 19.99
CA GLU A 126 18.18 -19.39 19.29
C GLU A 126 18.27 -19.15 17.77
N LEU A 127 17.30 -18.42 17.20
CA LEU A 127 17.31 -18.06 15.79
C LEU A 127 18.48 -17.12 15.45
N SER A 128 18.87 -16.22 16.36
CA SER A 128 20.05 -15.35 16.17
C SER A 128 21.32 -16.19 16.04
N GLU A 129 21.53 -17.17 16.92
CA GLU A 129 22.70 -18.05 16.86
C GLU A 129 22.71 -18.89 15.59
N ARG A 130 21.55 -19.39 15.18
CA ARG A 130 21.43 -20.23 13.98
C ARG A 130 21.59 -19.46 12.67
N ILE A 131 20.97 -18.29 12.55
CA ILE A 131 20.96 -17.49 11.30
C ILE A 131 22.25 -16.69 11.15
N LEU A 132 22.78 -16.13 12.25
CA LEU A 132 23.99 -15.31 12.21
C LEU A 132 25.28 -16.12 12.46
N GLY A 133 25.14 -17.32 13.01
CA GLY A 133 26.27 -18.22 13.24
C GLY A 133 26.71 -18.96 11.98
N ASN A 134 27.81 -19.71 12.11
CA ASN A 134 28.38 -20.49 11.01
C ASN A 134 27.74 -21.89 10.92
N GLY A 135 26.40 -21.95 11.00
CA GLY A 135 25.66 -23.19 10.81
C GLY A 135 25.84 -23.70 9.37
N SER A 136 26.01 -25.01 9.19
CA SER A 136 26.12 -25.64 7.87
C SER A 136 24.78 -25.73 7.13
N GLU A 137 23.67 -25.54 7.83
CA GLU A 137 22.32 -25.72 7.31
C GLU A 137 21.66 -24.35 7.09
N GLN A 138 21.17 -24.12 5.87
CA GLN A 138 20.51 -22.85 5.53
C GLN A 138 19.18 -22.73 6.28
N PRO A 139 18.88 -21.55 6.87
CA PRO A 139 17.62 -21.35 7.55
C PRO A 139 16.47 -21.39 6.55
N SER A 140 15.36 -22.01 6.96
CA SER A 140 14.11 -21.99 6.20
C SER A 140 13.52 -20.58 6.16
N MET A 141 12.66 -20.30 5.17
CA MET A 141 12.00 -18.99 5.07
C MET A 141 11.13 -18.68 6.29
N GLU A 142 10.46 -19.69 6.86
CA GLU A 142 9.65 -19.53 8.08
C GLU A 142 10.51 -19.11 9.29
N GLU A 143 11.73 -19.66 9.42
CA GLU A 143 12.67 -19.26 10.47
C GLU A 143 13.18 -17.84 10.28
N VAL A 144 13.44 -17.43 9.03
CA VAL A 144 13.85 -16.05 8.69
C VAL A 144 12.72 -15.06 8.97
N GLU A 145 11.47 -15.40 8.64
CA GLU A 145 10.28 -14.60 8.95
C GLU A 145 10.08 -14.46 10.46
N THR A 146 10.16 -15.57 11.19
CA THR A 146 10.04 -15.59 12.66
C THR A 146 11.15 -14.76 13.30
N PHE A 147 12.37 -14.88 12.82
CA PHE A 147 13.50 -14.09 13.27
C PHE A 147 13.28 -12.60 13.02
N ALA A 148 12.85 -12.22 11.82
CA ALA A 148 12.54 -10.84 11.47
C ALA A 148 11.46 -10.25 12.38
N LEU A 149 10.36 -10.98 12.61
CA LEU A 149 9.28 -10.55 13.49
C LEU A 149 9.76 -10.33 14.92
N GLY A 150 10.52 -11.30 15.48
CA GLY A 150 11.07 -11.19 16.83
C GLY A 150 12.06 -10.03 16.96
N LEU A 151 12.91 -9.82 15.94
CA LEU A 151 13.86 -8.72 15.90
C LEU A 151 13.15 -7.36 15.83
N ARG A 152 12.11 -7.24 15.00
CA ARG A 152 11.27 -6.04 14.89
C ARG A 152 10.63 -5.68 16.24
N GLN A 153 10.04 -6.66 16.91
CA GLN A 153 9.40 -6.49 18.21
C GLN A 153 10.39 -6.07 19.30
N ARG A 154 11.59 -6.67 19.32
CA ARG A 154 12.68 -6.27 20.22
C ARG A 154 13.07 -4.80 19.99
N LEU A 155 13.21 -4.42 18.72
CA LEU A 155 13.65 -3.08 18.32
C LEU A 155 12.64 -1.97 18.68
N ASP A 156 11.35 -2.30 18.78
CA ASP A 156 10.34 -1.37 19.28
C ASP A 156 10.52 -1.06 20.78
N GLN A 157 11.02 -2.03 21.56
CA GLN A 157 11.26 -1.85 23.00
C GLN A 157 12.67 -1.32 23.29
N GLN A 158 13.66 -1.76 22.52
CA GLN A 158 15.07 -1.43 22.68
C GLN A 158 15.67 -1.11 21.29
N PRO A 159 15.52 0.14 20.83
CA PRO A 159 16.08 0.56 19.56
C PRO A 159 17.60 0.47 19.58
N ASP A 160 18.17 -0.21 18.59
CA ASP A 160 19.62 -0.30 18.40
C ASP A 160 19.95 -0.18 16.91
N ALA A 161 20.93 0.67 16.58
CA ALA A 161 21.27 0.97 15.20
C ALA A 161 21.82 -0.25 14.45
N GLY A 162 22.66 -1.07 15.11
CA GLY A 162 23.21 -2.28 14.50
C GLY A 162 22.13 -3.33 14.23
N ALA A 163 21.21 -3.50 15.16
CA ALA A 163 20.07 -4.40 15.01
C ALA A 163 19.07 -3.91 13.94
N TRP A 164 18.86 -2.59 13.79
CA TRP A 164 18.10 -2.03 12.66
C TRP A 164 18.76 -2.29 11.31
N LEU A 165 20.09 -2.16 11.22
CA LEU A 165 20.85 -2.56 10.02
C LEU A 165 20.66 -4.05 9.72
N LEU A 166 20.75 -4.92 10.73
CA LEU A 166 20.56 -6.35 10.55
C LEU A 166 19.14 -6.66 10.06
N TYR A 167 18.12 -6.07 10.69
CA TYR A 167 16.73 -6.23 10.27
C TYR A 167 16.54 -5.82 8.81
N GLY A 168 17.11 -4.69 8.39
CA GLY A 168 17.06 -4.28 6.99
C GLY A 168 17.71 -5.28 6.02
N ARG A 169 18.84 -5.89 6.40
CA ARG A 169 19.49 -6.95 5.59
C ARG A 169 18.61 -8.19 5.45
N VAL A 170 17.91 -8.58 6.52
CA VAL A 170 16.95 -9.69 6.48
C VAL A 170 15.78 -9.36 5.55
N MET A 171 15.25 -8.13 5.62
CA MET A 171 14.20 -7.68 4.70
C MET A 171 14.66 -7.69 3.24
N MET A 172 15.90 -7.29 2.95
CA MET A 172 16.47 -7.43 1.59
C MET A 172 16.54 -8.89 1.12
N GLN A 173 16.92 -9.83 2.00
CA GLN A 173 16.93 -11.25 1.68
C GLN A 173 15.53 -11.79 1.37
N MET A 174 14.52 -11.27 2.06
CA MET A 174 13.11 -11.57 1.82
C MET A 174 12.50 -10.82 0.63
N ARG A 175 13.28 -9.95 -0.05
CA ARG A 175 12.84 -9.07 -1.15
C ARG A 175 11.81 -8.01 -0.75
N GLU A 176 11.75 -7.68 0.54
CA GLU A 176 10.92 -6.62 1.13
C GLU A 176 11.72 -5.30 1.14
N ILE A 177 11.93 -4.69 -0.03
CA ILE A 177 12.87 -3.57 -0.20
C ILE A 177 12.43 -2.33 0.59
N GLU A 178 11.14 -2.02 0.60
CA GLU A 178 10.59 -0.86 1.30
C GLU A 178 10.77 -0.99 2.82
N GLN A 179 10.54 -2.19 3.37
CA GLN A 179 10.78 -2.45 4.79
C GLN A 179 12.27 -2.36 5.14
N ALA A 180 13.14 -2.80 4.24
CA ALA A 180 14.58 -2.66 4.41
C ALA A 180 15.02 -1.18 4.44
N ILE A 181 14.51 -0.35 3.52
CA ILE A 181 14.77 1.09 3.49
C ILE A 181 14.33 1.74 4.81
N GLU A 182 13.11 1.45 5.28
CA GLU A 182 12.61 1.98 6.54
C GLU A 182 13.52 1.59 7.72
N ALA A 183 13.97 0.33 7.77
CA ALA A 183 14.89 -0.17 8.77
C ALA A 183 16.24 0.55 8.75
N TYR A 184 16.82 0.76 7.57
CA TYR A 184 18.07 1.49 7.42
C TYR A 184 17.93 2.95 7.83
N GLU A 185 16.82 3.60 7.51
CA GLU A 185 16.53 4.94 8.00
C GLU A 185 16.41 4.99 9.53
N ARG A 186 15.80 3.97 10.16
CA ARG A 186 15.77 3.87 11.63
C ARG A 186 17.18 3.75 12.21
N SER A 187 18.03 2.92 11.59
CA SER A 187 19.44 2.79 11.99
C SER A 187 20.18 4.13 11.87
N LEU A 188 20.05 4.83 10.73
CA LEU A 188 20.73 6.12 10.49
C LEU A 188 20.20 7.25 11.37
N ARG A 189 18.96 7.18 11.85
CA ARG A 189 18.47 8.13 12.87
C ARG A 189 19.17 7.95 14.22
N LEU A 190 19.54 6.71 14.58
CA LEU A 190 20.23 6.40 15.82
C LEU A 190 21.75 6.63 15.70
N ASP A 191 22.32 6.34 14.53
CA ASP A 191 23.73 6.58 14.21
C ASP A 191 23.87 7.05 12.75
N PRO A 192 23.89 8.37 12.53
CA PRO A 192 23.92 8.94 11.18
C PRO A 192 25.16 8.63 10.36
N ASN A 193 26.27 8.26 11.00
CA ASN A 193 27.57 8.07 10.34
C ASN A 193 27.96 6.60 10.23
N ARG A 194 27.03 5.66 10.49
CA ARG A 194 27.30 4.22 10.35
C ARG A 194 27.50 3.87 8.87
N THR A 195 28.76 3.81 8.44
CA THR A 195 29.18 3.51 7.06
C THR A 195 28.47 2.28 6.48
N ALA A 196 28.40 1.19 7.25
CA ALA A 196 27.74 -0.04 6.80
C ALA A 196 26.25 0.15 6.48
N THR A 197 25.54 1.03 7.21
CA THR A 197 24.13 1.34 6.92
C THR A 197 23.98 2.31 5.76
N LEU A 198 24.84 3.33 5.66
CA LEU A 198 24.83 4.25 4.52
C LEU A 198 24.98 3.50 3.20
N ILE A 199 25.92 2.54 3.15
CA ILE A 199 26.18 1.68 1.99
C ILE A 199 24.96 0.79 1.66
N THR A 200 24.46 0.00 2.62
CA THR A 200 23.34 -0.92 2.34
C THR A 200 22.05 -0.18 2.03
N HIS A 201 21.85 1.00 2.61
CA HIS A 201 20.74 1.88 2.28
C HIS A 201 20.86 2.43 0.85
N ALA A 202 22.05 2.87 0.44
CA ALA A 202 22.30 3.31 -0.93
C ALA A 202 22.03 2.20 -1.95
N GLN A 203 22.45 0.96 -1.66
CA GLN A 203 22.16 -0.20 -2.51
C GLN A 203 20.65 -0.44 -2.66
N ALA A 204 19.89 -0.42 -1.56
CA ALA A 204 18.44 -0.59 -1.60
C ALA A 204 17.73 0.53 -2.38
N LEU A 205 18.19 1.78 -2.24
CA LEU A 205 17.68 2.93 -2.99
C LEU A 205 17.98 2.83 -4.49
N ILE A 206 19.17 2.37 -4.88
CA ILE A 206 19.52 2.12 -6.28
C ILE A 206 18.58 1.08 -6.89
N MET A 207 18.21 0.03 -6.13
CA MET A 207 17.26 -0.99 -6.61
C MET A 207 15.85 -0.45 -6.85
N MET A 208 15.43 0.62 -6.15
CA MET A 208 14.16 1.31 -6.42
C MET A 208 14.21 2.15 -7.70
N GLY A 209 15.38 2.71 -8.02
CA GLY A 209 15.68 3.32 -9.31
C GLY A 209 15.01 4.66 -9.63
N SER A 210 14.18 5.21 -8.74
CA SER A 210 13.59 6.54 -8.97
C SER A 210 14.65 7.64 -8.86
N ASP A 211 14.47 8.77 -9.57
CA ASP A 211 15.41 9.91 -9.50
C ASP A 211 15.65 10.39 -8.07
N ASN A 212 14.60 10.39 -7.24
CA ASN A 212 14.68 10.75 -5.84
C ASN A 212 15.51 9.74 -5.05
N ASP A 213 15.32 8.44 -5.28
CA ASP A 213 16.07 7.40 -4.58
C ASP A 213 17.55 7.39 -4.99
N LEU A 214 17.86 7.58 -6.27
CA LEU A 214 19.22 7.75 -6.77
C LEU A 214 19.90 9.00 -6.16
N ALA A 215 19.17 10.10 -6.00
CA ALA A 215 19.69 11.29 -5.33
C ALA A 215 19.99 11.05 -3.84
N ARG A 216 19.11 10.32 -3.13
CA ARG A 216 19.33 9.92 -1.74
C ARG A 216 20.50 8.95 -1.60
N ALA A 217 20.63 7.99 -2.52
CA ALA A 217 21.76 7.06 -2.57
C ALA A 217 23.08 7.82 -2.76
N ALA A 218 23.14 8.77 -3.69
CA ALA A 218 24.29 9.64 -3.89
C ALA A 218 24.65 10.45 -2.62
N GLY A 219 23.65 10.89 -1.86
CA GLY A 219 23.85 11.55 -0.57
C GLY A 219 24.54 10.66 0.45
N ASN A 220 24.07 9.42 0.62
CA ASN A 220 24.70 8.44 1.52
C ASN A 220 26.14 8.11 1.08
N ILE A 221 26.34 7.87 -0.22
CA ILE A 221 27.65 7.55 -0.80
C ILE A 221 28.64 8.70 -0.55
N ARG A 222 28.22 9.95 -0.78
CA ARG A 222 29.03 11.13 -0.51
C ARG A 222 29.45 11.20 0.96
N GLN A 223 28.51 10.97 1.88
CA GLN A 223 28.83 10.97 3.31
C GLN A 223 29.86 9.90 3.70
N VAL A 224 29.84 8.74 3.05
CA VAL A 224 30.89 7.72 3.23
C VAL A 224 32.22 8.19 2.67
N LEU A 225 32.24 8.76 1.46
CA LEU A 225 33.45 9.24 0.80
C LEU A 225 34.08 10.48 1.47
N ASP A 226 33.28 11.31 2.12
CA ASP A 226 33.75 12.43 2.94
C ASP A 226 34.54 11.94 4.16
N ALA A 227 34.17 10.77 4.71
CA ALA A 227 34.87 10.14 5.84
C ALA A 227 36.06 9.26 5.39
N ASP A 228 35.90 8.54 4.27
CA ASP A 228 36.90 7.67 3.66
C ASP A 228 36.85 7.77 2.14
N ALA A 229 37.69 8.65 1.59
CA ALA A 229 37.76 8.91 0.16
C ALA A 229 38.22 7.71 -0.67
N MET A 230 38.81 6.68 -0.04
CA MET A 230 39.29 5.47 -0.70
C MET A 230 38.41 4.26 -0.40
N ASN A 231 37.17 4.48 0.05
CA ASN A 231 36.21 3.41 0.26
C ASN A 231 35.77 2.81 -1.09
N ALA A 232 36.37 1.67 -1.47
CA ALA A 232 36.12 1.02 -2.75
C ALA A 232 34.64 0.65 -2.98
N GLU A 233 33.90 0.29 -1.91
CA GLU A 233 32.49 -0.05 -2.04
C GLU A 233 31.63 1.19 -2.36
N ALA A 234 31.88 2.31 -1.70
CA ALA A 234 31.19 3.56 -1.96
C ALA A 234 31.55 4.14 -3.35
N LEU A 235 32.81 4.02 -3.78
CA LEU A 235 33.23 4.41 -5.14
C LEU A 235 32.57 3.54 -6.22
N GLY A 236 32.47 2.22 -5.99
CA GLY A 236 31.77 1.33 -6.90
C GLY A 236 30.29 1.70 -7.06
N LEU A 237 29.61 1.99 -5.93
CA LEU A 237 28.21 2.43 -5.93
C LEU A 237 28.03 3.83 -6.54
N LEU A 238 29.01 4.73 -6.39
CA LEU A 238 29.00 6.03 -7.06
C LEU A 238 28.94 5.84 -8.58
N GLY A 239 29.72 4.89 -9.11
CA GLY A 239 29.69 4.55 -10.53
C GLY A 239 28.33 4.01 -10.98
N VAL A 240 27.69 3.16 -10.16
CA VAL A 240 26.33 2.66 -10.43
C VAL A 240 25.32 3.80 -10.47
N VAL A 241 25.32 4.69 -9.47
CA VAL A 241 24.40 5.83 -9.45
C VAL A 241 24.62 6.76 -10.65
N ALA A 242 25.88 7.03 -11.01
CA ALA A 242 26.20 7.85 -12.17
C ALA A 242 25.70 7.20 -13.46
N PHE A 243 25.87 5.88 -13.61
CA PHE A 243 25.37 5.12 -14.75
C PHE A 243 23.86 5.17 -14.89
N GLU A 244 23.12 4.90 -13.81
CA GLU A 244 21.64 4.94 -13.80
C GLU A 244 21.10 6.34 -14.13
N ARG A 245 21.86 7.40 -13.81
CA ARG A 245 21.53 8.79 -14.13
C ARG A 245 22.03 9.25 -15.50
N GLY A 246 22.68 8.37 -16.26
CA GLY A 246 23.22 8.67 -17.59
C GLY A 246 24.54 9.45 -17.60
N ASP A 247 25.17 9.71 -16.45
CA ASP A 247 26.49 10.34 -16.37
C ASP A 247 27.59 9.28 -16.55
N TYR A 248 27.75 8.83 -17.79
CA TYR A 248 28.71 7.78 -18.12
C TYR A 248 30.17 8.20 -17.87
N ALA A 249 30.48 9.48 -17.97
CA ALA A 249 31.83 9.99 -17.71
C ALA A 249 32.20 9.83 -16.23
N GLN A 250 31.28 10.23 -15.34
CA GLN A 250 31.46 10.02 -13.90
C GLN A 250 31.45 8.53 -13.54
N ALA A 251 30.59 7.73 -14.17
CA ALA A 251 30.54 6.29 -13.97
C ALA A 251 31.89 5.62 -14.29
N LYS A 252 32.47 5.96 -15.45
CA LYS A 252 33.79 5.50 -15.89
C LYS A 252 34.85 5.81 -14.84
N GLN A 253 34.96 7.08 -14.45
CA GLN A 253 35.97 7.52 -13.50
C GLN A 253 35.85 6.81 -12.15
N ALA A 254 34.64 6.69 -11.61
CA ALA A 254 34.40 6.05 -10.32
C ALA A 254 34.80 4.56 -10.34
N TRP A 255 34.44 3.83 -11.41
CA TRP A 255 34.78 2.43 -11.57
C TRP A 255 36.26 2.18 -11.85
N GLU A 256 36.94 3.03 -12.63
CA GLU A 256 38.39 2.96 -12.83
C GLU A 256 39.16 3.11 -11.51
N ILE A 257 38.76 4.07 -10.66
CA ILE A 257 39.36 4.23 -9.34
C ILE A 257 39.05 3.00 -8.48
N THR A 258 37.82 2.49 -8.53
CA THR A 258 37.43 1.31 -7.75
C THR A 258 38.29 0.09 -8.12
N LEU A 259 38.53 -0.18 -9.40
CA LEU A 259 39.36 -1.29 -9.86
C LEU A 259 40.83 -1.15 -9.44
N GLN A 260 41.35 0.07 -9.28
CA GLN A 260 42.70 0.29 -8.74
C GLN A 260 42.82 -0.05 -7.24
N LEU A 261 41.70 -0.06 -6.51
CA LEU A 261 41.65 -0.34 -5.08
C LEU A 261 41.31 -1.79 -4.74
N LEU A 262 40.68 -2.51 -5.67
CA LEU A 262 40.27 -3.90 -5.48
C LEU A 262 41.39 -4.88 -5.85
N ASP A 263 41.44 -6.00 -5.13
CA ASP A 263 42.22 -7.17 -5.57
C ASP A 263 41.50 -7.83 -6.76
N SER A 264 42.24 -8.38 -7.71
CA SER A 264 41.67 -9.05 -8.88
C SER A 264 40.88 -10.33 -8.52
N ASN A 265 41.05 -10.88 -7.32
CA ASN A 265 40.24 -11.99 -6.81
C ASN A 265 38.95 -11.53 -6.10
N ASP A 266 38.71 -10.22 -5.92
CA ASP A 266 37.48 -9.71 -5.32
C ASP A 266 36.29 -10.03 -6.25
N PRO A 267 35.19 -10.64 -5.75
CA PRO A 267 34.03 -10.97 -6.57
C PRO A 267 33.42 -9.77 -7.33
N ARG A 268 33.61 -8.55 -6.83
CA ARG A 268 33.10 -7.32 -7.45
C ARG A 268 33.93 -6.86 -8.63
N TYR A 269 35.19 -7.28 -8.72
CA TYR A 269 36.14 -6.83 -9.75
C TYR A 269 35.60 -7.11 -11.16
N ALA A 270 35.19 -8.35 -11.43
CA ALA A 270 34.67 -8.76 -12.74
C ALA A 270 33.35 -8.03 -13.11
N ALA A 271 32.49 -7.77 -12.13
CA ALA A 271 31.25 -7.03 -12.34
C ALA A 271 31.54 -5.58 -12.76
N ILE A 272 32.48 -4.92 -12.08
CA ILE A 272 32.89 -3.55 -12.38
C ILE A 272 33.58 -3.46 -13.75
N GLU A 273 34.45 -4.41 -14.10
CA GLU A 273 35.04 -4.46 -15.46
C GLU A 273 33.98 -4.55 -16.56
N THR A 274 32.95 -5.38 -16.35
CA THR A 274 31.83 -5.51 -17.30
C THR A 274 31.07 -4.20 -17.44
N SER A 275 30.76 -3.54 -16.32
CA SER A 275 30.10 -2.23 -16.32
C SER A 275 30.95 -1.13 -16.97
N LEU A 276 32.27 -1.16 -16.75
CA LEU A 276 33.22 -0.24 -17.39
C LEU A 276 33.23 -0.40 -18.90
N ALA A 277 33.30 -1.64 -19.42
CA ALA A 277 33.22 -1.89 -20.87
C ALA A 277 31.90 -1.38 -21.49
N GLN A 278 30.78 -1.53 -20.77
CA GLN A 278 29.49 -1.00 -21.20
C GLN A 278 29.49 0.53 -21.29
N VAL A 279 30.06 1.20 -20.29
CA VAL A 279 30.23 2.65 -20.29
C VAL A 279 31.19 3.13 -21.36
N GLU A 280 32.29 2.43 -21.60
CA GLU A 280 33.22 2.77 -22.66
C GLU A 280 32.57 2.67 -24.03
N THR A 281 31.73 1.66 -24.26
CA THR A 281 30.92 1.57 -25.49
C THR A 281 29.98 2.78 -25.63
N ARG A 282 29.36 3.23 -24.54
CA ARG A 282 28.48 4.42 -24.53
C ARG A 282 29.26 5.73 -24.76
N LEU A 283 30.48 5.83 -24.22
CA LEU A 283 31.34 7.03 -24.28
C LEU A 283 32.16 7.15 -25.56
N SER A 284 32.51 6.02 -26.19
CA SER A 284 33.36 6.00 -27.39
C SER A 284 32.72 6.67 -28.61
N GLY A 285 31.43 7.02 -28.55
CA GLY A 285 30.82 7.89 -29.54
C GLY A 285 30.69 7.30 -30.94
N ASP A 286 30.78 5.97 -31.08
CA ASP A 286 30.33 5.24 -32.28
C ASP A 286 28.80 5.31 -32.48
N LEU A 287 28.09 6.06 -31.61
CA LEU A 287 26.69 6.41 -31.77
C LEU A 287 26.60 7.90 -32.07
N VAL A 288 26.21 8.23 -33.29
CA VAL A 288 25.81 9.59 -33.64
C VAL A 288 24.48 9.92 -32.97
N TYR A 289 24.46 10.95 -32.13
CA TYR A 289 23.25 11.36 -31.39
C TYR A 289 22.94 12.85 -31.51
N LEU A 290 21.66 13.18 -31.42
CA LEU A 290 21.11 14.54 -31.50
C LEU A 290 20.15 14.77 -30.32
N THR A 291 20.37 15.84 -29.54
CA THR A 291 19.43 16.22 -28.48
C THR A 291 18.46 17.29 -28.99
N VAL A 292 17.17 17.01 -28.87
CA VAL A 292 16.08 17.89 -29.32
C VAL A 292 15.26 18.32 -28.12
N THR A 293 15.21 19.63 -27.87
CA THR A 293 14.27 20.22 -26.91
C THR A 293 13.06 20.73 -27.68
N VAL A 294 11.89 20.14 -27.44
CA VAL A 294 10.63 20.59 -28.03
C VAL A 294 9.87 21.40 -27.00
N ASP A 295 9.34 22.54 -27.42
CA ASP A 295 8.39 23.34 -26.66
C ASP A 295 7.14 23.61 -27.51
N ILE A 296 6.06 24.07 -26.88
CA ILE A 296 4.81 24.42 -27.55
C ILE A 296 4.47 25.89 -27.30
N SER A 297 4.04 26.57 -28.37
CA SER A 297 3.57 27.96 -28.29
C SER A 297 2.41 28.11 -27.30
N GLU A 298 2.33 29.27 -26.64
CA GLU A 298 1.27 29.55 -25.66
C GLU A 298 -0.14 29.39 -26.24
N THR A 299 -0.32 29.73 -27.53
CA THR A 299 -1.60 29.59 -28.23
C THR A 299 -2.05 28.14 -28.36
N LEU A 300 -1.13 27.23 -28.72
CA LEU A 300 -1.43 25.82 -28.92
C LEU A 300 -1.40 25.01 -27.62
N ARG A 301 -0.71 25.50 -26.57
CA ARG A 301 -0.64 24.82 -25.27
C ARG A 301 -2.03 24.56 -24.67
N ASN A 302 -2.97 25.48 -24.87
CA ASN A 302 -4.35 25.35 -24.39
C ASN A 302 -5.22 24.41 -25.25
N GLU A 303 -4.77 24.08 -26.45
CA GLU A 303 -5.48 23.19 -27.39
C GLU A 303 -4.88 21.78 -27.39
N MET A 304 -3.90 21.52 -26.51
CA MET A 304 -3.19 20.26 -26.44
C MET A 304 -4.12 19.11 -26.01
N PRO A 305 -4.13 17.98 -26.74
CA PRO A 305 -4.90 16.81 -26.35
C PRO A 305 -4.38 16.20 -25.04
N PRO A 306 -5.26 15.68 -24.15
CA PRO A 306 -4.86 15.09 -22.86
C PRO A 306 -4.09 13.76 -22.96
N GLN A 307 -3.94 13.20 -24.17
CA GLN A 307 -3.18 11.97 -24.45
C GLN A 307 -2.41 12.10 -25.77
N ALA A 308 -1.61 13.16 -25.88
CA ALA A 308 -0.85 13.42 -27.08
C ALA A 308 0.46 12.61 -27.12
N ASN A 309 0.80 12.10 -28.29
CA ASN A 309 2.10 11.52 -28.59
C ASN A 309 2.94 12.55 -29.32
N LEU A 310 4.08 12.90 -28.75
CA LEU A 310 5.13 13.67 -29.40
C LEU A 310 5.98 12.71 -30.25
N PHE A 311 6.04 12.97 -31.54
CA PHE A 311 6.95 12.34 -32.47
C PHE A 311 8.05 13.33 -32.81
N VAL A 312 9.30 12.98 -32.48
CA VAL A 312 10.47 13.72 -32.95
C VAL A 312 11.24 12.82 -33.90
N PHE A 313 11.56 13.35 -35.07
CA PHE A 313 12.17 12.55 -36.13
C PHE A 313 13.14 13.37 -36.96
N VAL A 314 14.12 12.68 -37.53
CA VAL A 314 15.14 13.23 -38.41
C VAL A 314 15.03 12.57 -39.77
N ARG A 315 15.07 13.37 -40.83
CA ARG A 315 15.05 12.91 -42.22
C ARG A 315 16.20 13.52 -43.01
N ASP A 316 16.50 12.86 -44.12
CA ASP A 316 17.31 13.42 -45.20
C ASP A 316 16.51 14.52 -45.94
N PRO A 317 17.07 15.73 -46.16
CA PRO A 317 16.46 16.78 -46.97
C PRO A 317 16.18 16.37 -48.43
N ASP A 318 16.96 15.43 -48.99
CA ASP A 318 16.95 15.09 -50.42
C ASP A 318 15.89 14.05 -50.82
N GLY A 319 15.00 13.66 -49.91
CA GLY A 319 13.69 13.08 -50.27
C GLY A 319 13.43 11.63 -49.85
N SER A 320 14.16 11.07 -48.89
CA SER A 320 13.78 9.80 -48.27
C SER A 320 12.49 9.95 -47.44
N ARG A 321 11.49 9.10 -47.69
CA ARG A 321 10.22 9.10 -46.93
C ARG A 321 10.37 8.50 -45.52
N ALA A 322 11.33 7.61 -45.32
CA ALA A 322 11.61 7.00 -44.03
C ALA A 322 12.51 7.91 -43.19
N PRO A 323 12.24 8.08 -41.88
CA PRO A 323 13.12 8.80 -40.98
C PRO A 323 14.36 7.98 -40.62
N ALA A 324 15.50 8.68 -40.52
CA ALA A 324 16.78 8.12 -40.06
C ALA A 324 16.81 7.89 -38.54
N ALA A 325 15.98 8.62 -37.80
CA ALA A 325 15.68 8.37 -36.39
C ALA A 325 14.27 8.88 -36.08
N VAL A 326 13.53 8.16 -35.24
CA VAL A 326 12.21 8.56 -34.75
C VAL A 326 11.99 8.10 -33.32
N ILE A 327 11.63 9.04 -32.46
CA ILE A 327 11.17 8.75 -31.09
C ILE A 327 9.69 9.11 -31.00
N ARG A 328 8.91 8.22 -30.39
CA ARG A 328 7.53 8.46 -29.98
C ARG A 328 7.46 8.48 -28.46
N GLN A 329 7.01 9.59 -27.90
CA GLN A 329 6.84 9.74 -26.45
C GLN A 329 5.46 10.31 -26.11
N PRO A 330 4.67 9.65 -25.24
CA PRO A 330 3.49 10.26 -24.64
C PRO A 330 3.90 11.49 -23.80
N VAL A 331 3.21 12.61 -23.99
CA VAL A 331 3.52 13.87 -23.30
C VAL A 331 2.27 14.50 -22.71
N SER A 332 2.42 15.12 -21.54
CA SER A 332 1.36 15.86 -20.85
C SER A 332 1.75 17.32 -20.55
N ASP A 333 3.01 17.69 -20.75
CA ASP A 333 3.52 19.06 -20.56
C ASP A 333 4.81 19.28 -21.38
N PHE A 334 5.22 20.53 -21.50
CA PHE A 334 6.40 21.00 -22.24
C PHE A 334 7.18 22.05 -21.40
N PRO A 335 8.52 22.15 -21.54
CA PRO A 335 9.34 21.57 -22.60
C PRO A 335 9.71 20.10 -22.39
N VAL A 336 9.96 19.37 -23.47
CA VAL A 336 10.40 17.98 -23.47
C VAL A 336 11.75 17.88 -24.16
N THR A 337 12.73 17.29 -23.49
CA THR A 337 14.07 17.06 -24.05
C THR A 337 14.24 15.58 -24.37
N LEU A 338 14.62 15.28 -25.62
CA LEU A 338 14.79 13.92 -26.13
C LEU A 338 16.16 13.78 -26.78
N THR A 339 16.77 12.61 -26.69
CA THR A 339 18.03 12.31 -27.38
C THR A 339 17.77 11.22 -28.40
N LEU A 340 17.92 11.55 -29.68
CA LEU A 340 17.82 10.61 -30.79
C LEU A 340 19.18 10.00 -31.06
N THR A 341 19.20 8.71 -31.33
CA THR A 341 20.38 7.88 -31.59
C THR A 341 20.16 7.00 -32.82
N GLU A 342 21.17 6.24 -33.22
CA GLU A 342 21.05 5.29 -34.32
C GLU A 342 20.07 4.13 -34.04
N ASN A 343 19.80 3.82 -32.77
CA ASN A 343 18.84 2.79 -32.38
C ASN A 343 17.38 3.21 -32.66
N ASP A 344 17.15 4.49 -32.93
CA ASP A 344 15.83 5.04 -33.23
C ASP A 344 15.53 4.98 -34.75
N ALA A 345 16.42 4.40 -35.55
CA ALA A 345 16.24 4.21 -36.98
C ALA A 345 15.16 3.17 -37.30
N MET A 346 14.30 3.46 -38.30
CA MET A 346 13.28 2.51 -38.75
C MET A 346 13.79 1.52 -39.80
N VAL A 347 14.91 1.83 -40.44
CA VAL A 347 15.45 1.08 -41.58
C VAL A 347 16.93 0.82 -41.35
N ASP A 348 17.33 -0.45 -41.40
CA ASP A 348 18.73 -0.86 -41.26
C ASP A 348 19.60 -0.16 -42.30
N GLY A 349 20.69 0.47 -41.84
CA GLY A 349 21.62 1.21 -42.70
C GLY A 349 21.16 2.61 -43.10
N HIS A 350 20.02 3.10 -42.59
CA HIS A 350 19.60 4.50 -42.70
C HIS A 350 19.46 5.12 -41.31
N THR A 351 20.58 5.58 -40.76
CA THR A 351 20.71 6.14 -39.40
C THR A 351 21.21 7.58 -39.42
N LEU A 352 21.22 8.24 -38.27
CA LEU A 352 21.78 9.59 -38.10
C LEU A 352 23.24 9.71 -38.56
N ALA A 353 24.03 8.64 -38.46
CA ALA A 353 25.42 8.62 -38.90
C ALA A 353 25.59 8.53 -40.42
N THR A 354 24.60 8.00 -41.13
CA THR A 354 24.69 7.71 -42.57
C THR A 354 24.25 8.87 -43.45
N ILE A 355 23.48 9.80 -42.90
CA ILE A 355 22.95 10.97 -43.62
C ILE A 355 23.85 12.19 -43.39
N GLU A 356 24.08 13.01 -44.43
CA GLU A 356 25.00 14.16 -44.37
C GLU A 356 24.36 15.40 -43.74
N SER A 357 23.04 15.49 -43.75
CA SER A 357 22.30 16.60 -43.14
C SER A 357 21.04 16.10 -42.45
N TRP A 358 20.65 16.79 -41.39
CA TRP A 358 19.50 16.47 -40.57
C TRP A 358 18.38 17.49 -40.76
N LEU A 359 17.26 17.03 -41.32
CA LEU A 359 16.00 17.76 -41.26
C LEU A 359 15.20 17.30 -40.03
N VAL A 360 15.40 18.01 -38.92
CA VAL A 360 14.80 17.69 -37.62
C VAL A 360 13.39 18.26 -37.56
N SER A 361 12.41 17.43 -37.22
CA SER A 361 10.99 17.79 -37.16
C SER A 361 10.33 17.22 -35.91
N ALA A 362 9.28 17.90 -35.44
CA ALA A 362 8.48 17.45 -34.30
C ALA A 362 6.98 17.58 -34.61
N ARG A 363 6.21 16.56 -34.24
CA ARG A 363 4.76 16.51 -34.41
C ARG A 363 4.07 16.01 -33.15
N LEU A 364 2.90 16.55 -32.88
CA LEU A 364 2.06 16.17 -31.77
C LEU A 364 0.72 15.67 -32.30
N THR A 365 0.34 14.44 -31.95
CA THR A 365 -0.87 13.79 -32.45
C THR A 365 -1.45 12.81 -31.43
N THR A 366 -2.76 12.57 -31.48
CA THR A 366 -3.40 11.46 -30.74
C THR A 366 -3.33 10.13 -31.49
N ALA A 367 -2.96 10.15 -32.78
CA ALA A 367 -2.82 8.95 -33.59
C ALA A 367 -1.58 8.14 -33.21
N GLU A 368 -1.58 6.85 -33.58
CA GLU A 368 -0.43 5.98 -33.39
C GLU A 368 0.66 6.19 -34.47
N THR A 369 0.34 6.88 -35.56
CA THR A 369 1.23 7.12 -36.68
C THR A 369 1.64 8.59 -36.77
N ILE A 370 2.79 8.83 -37.40
CA ILE A 370 3.40 10.15 -37.63
C ILE A 370 2.80 10.91 -38.84
N GLU A 371 1.74 10.35 -39.44
CA GLU A 371 1.13 10.88 -40.66
C GLU A 371 0.42 12.20 -40.39
N ILE A 372 0.45 13.08 -41.39
CA ILE A 372 -0.24 14.37 -41.31
C ILE A 372 -1.74 14.10 -41.47
N GLY A 373 -2.52 14.61 -40.52
CA GLY A 373 -3.97 14.51 -40.50
C GLY A 373 -4.58 15.66 -39.69
N PRO A 374 -5.91 15.75 -39.64
CA PRO A 374 -6.60 16.82 -38.91
C PRO A 374 -6.28 16.75 -37.42
N GLY A 375 -5.90 17.90 -36.84
CA GLY A 375 -5.57 18.05 -35.43
C GLY A 375 -4.12 17.73 -35.08
N VAL A 376 -3.26 17.45 -36.07
CA VAL A 376 -1.82 17.29 -35.86
C VAL A 376 -1.19 18.67 -35.68
N MET A 377 -0.46 18.87 -34.58
CA MET A 377 0.35 20.08 -34.39
C MET A 377 1.79 19.80 -34.79
N GLU A 378 2.46 20.75 -35.43
CA GLU A 378 3.80 20.59 -36.00
C GLU A 378 4.72 21.77 -35.65
N ALA A 379 6.00 21.46 -35.44
CA ALA A 379 7.07 22.45 -35.34
C ALA A 379 7.70 22.67 -36.72
N ARG A 380 8.12 23.91 -37.00
CA ARG A 380 8.88 24.20 -38.22
C ARG A 380 10.17 23.39 -38.26
N PRO A 381 10.44 22.62 -39.33
CA PRO A 381 11.64 21.81 -39.43
C PRO A 381 12.91 22.65 -39.36
N ARG A 382 13.95 22.09 -38.75
CA ARG A 382 15.29 22.67 -38.67
C ARG A 382 16.26 21.83 -39.49
N LEU A 383 16.92 22.48 -40.45
CA LEU A 383 18.07 21.89 -41.15
C LEU A 383 19.35 22.12 -40.34
N LEU A 384 20.13 21.06 -40.17
CA LEU A 384 21.44 21.01 -39.51
C LEU A 384 22.40 20.15 -40.34
N GLU A 385 23.70 20.41 -40.22
CA GLU A 385 24.76 19.52 -40.72
C GLU A 385 24.98 18.37 -39.72
N THR A 386 25.32 17.18 -40.20
CA THR A 386 25.55 16.01 -39.35
C THR A 386 26.77 16.19 -38.45
N GLU A 387 26.54 16.34 -37.15
CA GLU A 387 27.57 16.45 -36.11
C GLU A 387 27.04 15.83 -34.81
N SER A 388 27.75 14.82 -34.30
CA SER A 388 27.34 14.12 -33.06
C SER A 388 27.37 15.04 -31.85
N GLY A 389 26.36 14.93 -30.99
CA GLY A 389 26.25 15.72 -29.76
C GLY A 389 25.64 17.12 -29.94
N GLN A 390 25.13 17.46 -31.13
CA GLN A 390 24.41 18.71 -31.33
C GLN A 390 23.11 18.78 -30.50
N GLN A 391 22.72 20.01 -30.19
CA GLN A 391 21.48 20.34 -29.52
C GLN A 391 20.64 21.27 -30.40
N VAL A 392 19.34 21.00 -30.51
CA VAL A 392 18.41 21.84 -31.28
C VAL A 392 17.11 22.04 -30.52
N ASN A 393 16.59 23.26 -30.62
CA ASN A 393 15.30 23.62 -30.05
C ASN A 393 14.25 23.73 -31.16
N LEU A 394 13.11 23.09 -30.95
CA LEU A 394 11.94 23.15 -31.82
C LEU A 394 10.76 23.73 -31.05
N THR A 395 9.95 24.54 -31.72
CA THR A 395 8.72 25.08 -31.13
C THR A 395 7.54 24.70 -32.01
N ILE A 396 6.55 24.02 -31.44
CA ILE A 396 5.30 23.68 -32.10
C ILE A 396 4.44 24.95 -32.22
N THR A 397 4.21 25.38 -33.46
CA THR A 397 3.54 26.64 -33.80
C THR A 397 2.43 26.49 -34.82
N GLU A 398 2.33 25.35 -35.49
CA GLU A 398 1.39 25.12 -36.59
C GLU A 398 0.44 23.96 -36.23
N MET A 399 -0.81 24.02 -36.70
CA MET A 399 -1.84 22.99 -36.52
C MET A 399 -2.52 22.74 -37.87
N HIS A 400 -2.64 21.48 -38.27
CA HIS A 400 -3.16 21.04 -39.57
C HIS A 400 -4.60 20.55 -39.52
#